data_AF-A0A139WSX9-F1
#
_entry.id   AF-A0A139WSX9-F1
#
_cell.length_a   1.000
_cell.length_b   1.000
_cell.length_c   1.000
_cell.angle_alpha   90.00
_cell.angle_beta   90.00
_cell.angle_gamma   90.00
#
_symmetry.space_group_name_H-M   'P 1'
#
loop_
_entity.id
_entity.type
_entity.pdbx_description
1 polymer ?
#
loop_
_entity_poly.entity_id
_entity_poly.type
_entity_poly.pdbx_seq_one_letter_code
_entity_poly.pdbx_strand_id
1 'polypeptide(L)'
;MKKWAELAPMNYLHKFYLIEAEIYRCQGENYQAMDYYDRAITLAQAQGYIQEVAIANELASLFYLELGREKIAKAYIHEAHYSYIRWGAIAKSSTRFLRLSQLGKGRD
;
A
#
# COMPACT_ATOMS: atom_id res chain seq x y z
N MET A 1 -12.70 -0.17 17.00
CA MET A 1 -12.41 -1.18 15.95
C MET A 1 -12.12 -2.60 16.48
N LYS A 2 -12.51 -2.99 17.70
CA LYS A 2 -12.23 -4.35 18.22
C LYS A 2 -13.27 -5.43 17.86
N LYS A 3 -14.46 -5.06 17.35
CA LYS A 3 -15.56 -6.01 17.13
C LYS A 3 -15.57 -6.78 15.80
N TRP A 4 -14.64 -6.48 14.88
CA TRP A 4 -14.61 -7.12 13.56
C TRP A 4 -13.58 -8.26 13.47
N ALA A 5 -12.79 -8.47 14.53
CA ALA A 5 -11.80 -9.55 14.60
C ALA A 5 -12.41 -10.91 14.99
N GLU A 6 -13.64 -10.93 15.52
CA GLU A 6 -14.27 -12.16 16.05
C GLU A 6 -15.05 -12.97 15.00
N LEU A 7 -15.30 -12.40 13.80
CA LEU A 7 -16.18 -13.04 12.79
C LEU A 7 -15.44 -13.72 11.63
N ALA A 8 -14.20 -13.34 11.33
CA ALA A 8 -13.31 -14.03 10.38
C ALA A 8 -11.88 -13.43 10.46
N PRO A 9 -11.08 -13.75 11.49
CA PRO A 9 -9.81 -13.08 11.77
C PRO A 9 -8.79 -13.17 10.62
N MET A 10 -8.88 -14.20 9.77
CA MET A 10 -7.98 -14.35 8.62
C MET A 10 -8.23 -13.29 7.54
N ASN A 11 -9.48 -13.01 7.17
CA ASN A 11 -9.77 -12.21 5.97
C ASN A 11 -9.66 -10.70 6.16
N TYR A 12 -9.50 -10.21 7.39
CA TYR A 12 -9.45 -8.77 7.68
C TYR A 12 -8.12 -8.29 8.25
N LEU A 13 -7.22 -9.20 8.60
CA LEU A 13 -5.98 -8.86 9.27
C LEU A 13 -5.03 -8.04 8.36
N HIS A 14 -5.05 -8.26 7.04
CA HIS A 14 -4.29 -7.43 6.09
C HIS A 14 -4.81 -5.98 6.04
N LYS A 15 -6.14 -5.79 6.14
CA LYS A 15 -6.76 -4.45 6.19
C LYS A 15 -6.46 -3.75 7.50
N PHE A 16 -6.47 -4.49 8.60
CA PHE A 16 -6.08 -3.97 9.91
C PHE A 16 -4.65 -3.43 9.86
N TYR A 17 -3.70 -4.21 9.35
CA TYR A 17 -2.31 -3.74 9.24
C TYR A 17 -2.17 -2.52 8.34
N LEU A 18 -2.93 -2.44 7.24
CA LEU A 18 -2.91 -1.28 6.36
C LEU A 18 -3.44 -0.01 7.03
N ILE A 19 -4.51 -0.13 7.82
CA ILE A 19 -5.07 1.01 8.57
C ILE A 19 -4.09 1.48 9.63
N GLU A 20 -3.48 0.55 10.39
CA GLU A 20 -2.48 0.89 11.39
C GLU A 20 -1.24 1.55 10.75
N ALA A 21 -0.80 1.10 9.56
CA ALA A 21 0.29 1.74 8.83
C ALA A 21 0.01 3.22 8.52
N GLU A 22 -1.21 3.53 8.08
CA GLU A 22 -1.63 4.92 7.81
C GLU A 22 -1.76 5.75 9.09
N ILE A 23 -2.20 5.14 10.20
CA ILE A 23 -2.24 5.80 11.51
C ILE A 23 -0.81 6.19 11.94
N TYR A 24 0.14 5.25 11.88
CA TYR A 24 1.55 5.53 12.19
C TYR A 24 2.16 6.57 11.25
N ARG A 25 1.81 6.55 9.96
CA ARG A 25 2.20 7.59 9.01
C ARG A 25 1.71 8.97 9.46
N CYS A 26 0.44 9.08 9.85
CA CYS A 26 -0.13 10.35 10.32
C CYS A 26 0.50 10.83 11.64
N GLN A 27 1.00 9.91 12.45
CA GLN A 27 1.70 10.20 13.71
C GLN A 27 3.20 10.52 13.51
N GLY A 28 3.74 10.34 12.31
CA GLY A 28 5.19 10.50 12.03
C GLY A 28 6.05 9.33 12.50
N GLU A 29 5.43 8.23 12.93
CA GLU A 29 6.08 7.01 13.41
C GLU A 29 6.52 6.14 12.23
N ASN A 30 7.52 6.63 11.51
CA ASN A 30 7.90 6.11 10.19
C ASN A 30 8.31 4.64 10.19
N TYR A 31 9.04 4.18 11.22
CA TYR A 31 9.49 2.78 11.28
C TYR A 31 8.32 1.81 11.44
N GLN A 32 7.35 2.16 12.29
CA GLN A 32 6.14 1.38 12.50
C GLN A 32 5.27 1.39 11.25
N ALA A 33 5.12 2.54 10.57
CA ALA A 33 4.41 2.61 9.30
C ALA A 33 5.03 1.65 8.27
N MET A 34 6.36 1.62 8.12
CA MET A 34 7.06 0.69 7.23
C MET A 34 6.76 -0.77 7.54
N ASP A 35 6.96 -1.20 8.79
CA ASP A 35 6.74 -2.59 9.21
C ASP A 35 5.28 -3.03 8.97
N TYR A 36 4.32 -2.14 9.25
CA TYR A 36 2.91 -2.44 9.05
C TYR A 36 2.50 -2.49 7.57
N TYR A 37 3.09 -1.67 6.69
CA TYR A 37 2.88 -1.82 5.25
C TYR A 37 3.39 -3.18 4.75
N ASP A 38 4.59 -3.59 5.16
CA ASP A 38 5.19 -4.85 4.72
C ASP A 38 4.36 -6.06 5.19
N ARG A 39 3.86 -6.01 6.43
CA ARG A 39 2.94 -7.02 6.97
C ARG A 39 1.62 -7.07 6.22
N ALA A 40 1.03 -5.91 5.90
CA ALA A 40 -0.21 -5.84 5.13
C ALA A 40 -0.05 -6.46 3.74
N ILE A 41 1.04 -6.12 3.03
CA ILE A 41 1.36 -6.64 1.70
C ILE A 41 1.58 -8.15 1.75
N THR A 42 2.46 -8.62 2.65
CA THR A 42 2.81 -10.04 2.78
C THR A 42 1.58 -10.89 3.07
N LEU A 43 0.72 -10.42 3.98
CA LEU A 43 -0.48 -11.15 4.36
C LEU A 43 -1.54 -11.14 3.25
N ALA A 44 -1.74 -10.00 2.57
CA ALA A 44 -2.64 -9.93 1.42
C ALA A 44 -2.18 -10.83 0.27
N GLN A 45 -0.87 -10.93 0.03
CA GLN A 45 -0.27 -11.85 -0.94
C GLN A 45 -0.51 -13.31 -0.55
N ALA A 46 -0.22 -13.68 0.70
CA ALA A 46 -0.42 -15.04 1.21
C ALA A 46 -1.88 -15.51 1.10
N GLN A 47 -2.84 -14.59 1.22
CA GLN A 47 -4.27 -14.86 1.11
C GLN A 47 -4.81 -14.74 -0.32
N GLY A 48 -3.99 -14.35 -1.30
CA GLY A 48 -4.40 -14.18 -2.69
C GLY A 48 -5.26 -12.95 -2.97
N TYR A 49 -5.32 -11.97 -2.06
CA TYR A 49 -6.06 -10.72 -2.25
C TYR A 49 -5.27 -9.72 -3.10
N ILE A 50 -5.12 -10.01 -4.38
CA ILE A 50 -4.28 -9.22 -5.33
C ILE A 50 -4.69 -7.73 -5.38
N GLN A 51 -5.99 -7.42 -5.22
CA GLN A 51 -6.48 -6.05 -5.12
C GLN A 51 -5.89 -5.30 -3.92
N GLU A 52 -5.88 -5.95 -2.77
CA GLU A 52 -5.41 -5.38 -1.50
C GLU A 52 -3.88 -5.25 -1.51
N VAL A 53 -3.18 -6.21 -2.14
CA VAL A 53 -1.74 -6.10 -2.43
C VAL A 53 -1.45 -4.85 -3.24
N ALA A 54 -2.22 -4.59 -4.30
CA ALA A 54 -2.02 -3.42 -5.15
C ALA A 54 -2.23 -2.11 -4.38
N ILE A 55 -3.29 -2.03 -3.57
CA ILE A 55 -3.60 -0.85 -2.75
C ILE A 55 -2.52 -0.63 -1.69
N ALA A 56 -2.09 -1.67 -0.98
CA ALA A 56 -1.08 -1.56 0.06
C ALA A 56 0.29 -1.12 -0.50
N ASN A 57 0.71 -1.69 -1.63
CA ASN A 57 1.92 -1.25 -2.33
C ASN A 57 1.83 0.21 -2.79
N GLU A 58 0.66 0.66 -3.25
CA GLU A 58 0.48 2.04 -3.68
C GLU A 58 0.60 3.04 -2.51
N LEU A 59 -0.01 2.72 -1.37
CA LEU A 59 0.08 3.55 -0.15
C LEU A 59 1.51 3.56 0.41
N ALA A 60 2.18 2.40 0.44
CA ALA A 60 3.58 2.33 0.79
C ALA A 60 4.45 3.20 -0.13
N SER A 61 4.24 3.13 -1.46
CA SER A 61 4.96 3.98 -2.41
C SER A 61 4.77 5.46 -2.12
N LEU A 62 3.54 5.89 -1.83
CA LEU A 62 3.22 7.28 -1.49
C LEU A 62 3.97 7.72 -0.23
N PHE A 63 3.91 6.90 0.81
CA PHE A 63 4.63 7.12 2.05
C PHE A 63 6.14 7.26 1.84
N TYR A 64 6.76 6.36 1.07
CA TYR A 64 8.20 6.45 0.77
C TYR A 64 8.55 7.68 -0.08
N LEU A 65 7.63 8.16 -0.93
CA LEU A 65 7.82 9.39 -1.68
C LEU A 65 7.73 10.63 -0.77
N GLU A 66 6.82 10.65 0.20
CA GLU A 66 6.74 11.68 1.24
C GLU A 66 8.04 11.75 2.07
N LEU A 67 8.67 10.60 2.33
CA LEU A 67 9.99 10.51 3.01
C LEU A 67 11.20 10.82 2.11
N GLY A 68 11.01 11.21 0.84
CA GLY A 68 12.10 11.48 -0.10
C GLY A 68 12.87 10.23 -0.56
N ARG A 69 12.33 9.03 -0.34
CA ARG A 69 12.96 7.75 -0.68
C ARG A 69 12.46 7.21 -2.02
N GLU A 70 12.70 7.96 -3.10
CA GLU A 70 12.16 7.67 -4.43
C GLU A 70 12.49 6.29 -4.98
N LYS A 71 13.71 5.78 -4.75
CA LYS A 71 14.12 4.45 -5.24
C LYS A 71 13.24 3.35 -4.65
N ILE A 72 12.89 3.47 -3.38
CA ILE A 72 12.03 2.52 -2.67
C ILE A 72 10.58 2.70 -3.14
N ALA A 73 10.10 3.94 -3.23
CA ALA A 73 8.77 4.23 -3.76
C ALA A 73 8.55 3.62 -5.16
N LYS A 74 9.54 3.73 -6.05
CA LYS A 74 9.52 3.13 -7.39
C LYS A 74 9.38 1.60 -7.38
N ALA A 75 9.96 0.91 -6.40
CA ALA A 75 9.78 -0.53 -6.28
C ALA A 75 8.33 -0.88 -5.93
N TYR A 76 7.77 -0.22 -4.92
CA TYR A 76 6.40 -0.43 -4.48
C TYR A 76 5.37 -0.11 -5.57
N ILE A 77 5.53 0.99 -6.30
CA ILE A 77 4.57 1.33 -7.36
C ILE A 77 4.62 0.34 -8.55
N HIS A 78 5.79 -0.23 -8.86
CA HIS A 78 5.88 -1.29 -9.87
C HIS A 78 5.15 -2.56 -9.43
N GLU A 79 5.30 -2.98 -8.18
CA GLU A 79 4.57 -4.12 -7.62
C GLU A 79 3.06 -3.88 -7.58
N ALA A 80 2.62 -2.65 -7.26
CA ALA A 80 1.22 -2.26 -7.34
C ALA A 80 0.69 -2.39 -8.77
N HIS A 81 1.44 -1.86 -9.75
CA HIS A 81 1.07 -1.92 -11.16
C HIS A 81 0.98 -3.38 -11.67
N TYR A 82 1.96 -4.21 -11.34
CA TYR A 82 1.95 -5.63 -11.67
C TYR A 82 0.74 -6.35 -11.08
N SER A 83 0.41 -6.07 -9.82
CA SER A 83 -0.77 -6.62 -9.14
C SER A 83 -2.07 -6.20 -9.82
N TYR A 84 -2.21 -4.93 -10.23
CA TYR A 84 -3.38 -4.46 -10.96
C TYR A 84 -3.53 -5.10 -12.35
N ILE A 85 -2.42 -5.29 -13.09
CA ILE A 85 -2.44 -6.02 -14.36
C ILE A 85 -2.93 -7.44 -14.14
N ARG A 86 -2.38 -8.14 -13.14
CA ARG A 86 -2.77 -9.52 -12.80
C ARG A 86 -4.23 -9.64 -12.38
N TRP A 87 -4.78 -8.61 -11.74
CA TRP A 87 -6.20 -8.56 -11.40
C TRP A 87 -7.10 -8.26 -12.61
N GLY A 88 -6.56 -7.74 -13.72
CA GLY A 88 -7.32 -7.36 -14.91
C GLY A 88 -7.91 -5.95 -14.86
N ALA A 89 -7.54 -5.14 -13.86
CA ALA A 89 -8.05 -3.77 -13.68
C ALA A 89 -7.11 -2.70 -14.24
N ILE A 90 -6.82 -2.80 -15.54
CA ILE A 90 -5.89 -1.92 -16.28
C ILE A 90 -6.33 -0.44 -16.21
N ALA A 91 -7.63 -0.18 -16.13
CA ALA A 91 -8.18 1.18 -16.14
C ALA A 91 -7.96 1.95 -14.82
N LYS A 92 -8.04 1.27 -13.65
CA LYS A 92 -7.95 1.93 -12.34
C LYS A 92 -6.49 2.19 -11.93
N SER A 93 -5.57 1.32 -12.32
CA SER A 93 -4.13 1.49 -12.08
C SER A 93 -3.54 2.68 -12.84
N SER A 94 -3.93 2.84 -14.11
CA SER A 94 -3.40 3.87 -15.00
C SER A 94 -3.68 5.29 -14.48
N THR A 95 -4.89 5.56 -13.97
CA THR A 95 -5.27 6.90 -13.48
C THR A 95 -4.50 7.32 -12.23
N ARG A 96 -4.33 6.41 -11.26
CA ARG A 96 -3.66 6.74 -9.99
C ARG A 96 -2.13 6.75 -10.14
N PHE A 97 -1.58 5.85 -10.95
CA PHE A 97 -0.17 5.86 -11.36
C PHE A 97 0.24 7.16 -12.07
N LEU A 98 -0.56 7.64 -13.03
CA LEU A 98 -0.30 8.91 -13.71
C LEU A 98 -0.24 10.08 -12.72
N ARG A 99 -1.14 10.11 -11.73
CA ARG A 99 -1.16 11.18 -10.71
C ARG A 99 0.08 11.15 -9.81
N LEU A 100 0.56 9.97 -9.42
CA LEU A 100 1.76 9.83 -8.59
C LEU A 100 3.05 10.17 -9.35
N SER A 101 3.14 9.79 -10.63
CA SER A 101 4.27 10.17 -11.48
C SER A 101 4.38 11.69 -11.72
N GLN A 102 3.24 12.39 -11.74
CA GLN A 102 3.21 13.86 -11.86
C GLN A 102 3.57 14.58 -10.55
N LEU A 103 3.22 14.01 -9.39
CA LEU A 103 3.55 14.59 -8.07
C LEU A 103 5.06 14.55 -7.74
N GLY A 104 5.81 13.62 -8.34
CA GLY A 104 7.28 13.55 -8.20
C GLY A 104 8.05 14.58 -9.04
N LYS A 105 7.41 15.24 -10.02
CA LYS A 105 8.04 16.23 -10.91
C LYS A 105 7.83 17.70 -10.48
N GLY A 106 7.13 17.94 -9.37
CA GLY A 106 6.71 19.28 -8.95
C GLY A 106 7.33 19.80 -7.65
N ARG A 107 8.47 19.23 -7.21
CA ARG A 107 9.18 19.67 -5.99
C ARG A 107 10.63 20.05 -6.26
N ASP A 108 10.86 20.81 -7.33
CA ASP A 108 12.09 21.56 -7.55
C ASP A 108 11.81 23.06 -7.39
#